data_AF-A0A383A8Y5-F1
#
_entry.id   AF-A0A383A8Y5-F1
#
_cell.length_a   1.000
_cell.length_b   1.000
_cell.length_c   1.000
_cell.angle_alpha   90.00
_cell.angle_beta   90.00
_cell.angle_gamma   90.00
#
_symmetry.space_group_name_H-M   'P 1'
#
loop_
_entity.id
_entity.type
_entity.pdbx_description
1 polymer ?
#
loop_
_entity_poly.entity_id
_entity_poly.type
_entity_poly.pdbx_seq_one_letter_code
_entity_poly.pdbx_strand_id
1 'polypeptide(L)'
;VRGRISENEINYWTVETCEDSTKLTIELSSGKKRNNAKVSLLASYGGFPSGEPAADDYVQVDMDDSYYAELVLDDNGHLPLQPGELLYLTVQKTDTNVTQRAMYDILAKWDGNCGDDTSPDSSAGLFRLASAEGSESVRVEPGVIPRYLWSIPAGTKSALLEVTGLAVDADIQLLSTDGRHFRNSINLGQVPEQIVLREGDYIPSLGGDWVVQATNVDGEQNEFTLHTTLADEQGHLISSQPIELEIEGQFWP
;
A
#
# COMPACT_ATOMS: atom_id res chain seq x y z
N VAL A 1 1.10 -0.76 11.96
CA VAL A 1 1.77 -1.79 11.12
C VAL A 1 3.22 -1.92 11.54
N ARG A 2 3.81 -3.12 11.52
CA ARG A 2 5.21 -3.36 11.88
C ARG A 2 6.10 -3.40 10.64
N GLY A 3 7.24 -2.71 10.69
CA GLY A 3 8.30 -2.74 9.69
C GLY A 3 9.65 -3.16 10.28
N ARG A 4 10.60 -3.44 9.39
CA ARG A 4 11.98 -3.79 9.69
C ARG A 4 12.88 -3.05 8.70
N ILE A 5 14.05 -2.56 9.10
CA ILE A 5 14.87 -1.75 8.18
C ILE A 5 16.36 -1.95 8.47
N SER A 6 17.11 -2.23 7.42
CA SER A 6 18.56 -2.43 7.44
C SER A 6 19.30 -1.10 7.27
N GLU A 7 20.63 -1.14 7.39
CA GLU A 7 21.46 0.02 7.04
C GLU A 7 21.35 0.32 5.54
N ASN A 8 21.10 1.58 5.18
CA ASN A 8 20.86 2.07 3.82
C ASN A 8 19.59 1.53 3.12
N GLU A 9 18.67 0.93 3.87
CA GLU A 9 17.35 0.56 3.37
C GLU A 9 16.37 1.71 3.66
N ILE A 10 15.41 1.89 2.76
CA ILE A 10 14.33 2.87 2.87
C ILE A 10 13.02 2.11 2.75
N ASN A 11 12.10 2.36 3.68
CA ASN A 11 10.76 1.78 3.62
C ASN A 11 9.73 2.86 3.32
N TYR A 12 8.80 2.55 2.42
CA TYR A 12 7.78 3.46 1.96
C TYR A 12 6.41 3.08 2.51
N TRP A 13 5.63 4.08 2.89
CA TRP A 13 4.29 3.94 3.47
C TRP A 13 3.39 5.03 2.91
N THR A 14 2.11 4.73 2.79
CA THR A 14 1.10 5.74 2.48
C THR A 14 0.02 5.73 3.56
N VAL A 15 -0.52 6.91 3.84
CA VAL A 15 -1.66 7.10 4.74
C VAL A 15 -2.64 8.00 4.01
N GLU A 16 -3.83 7.49 3.73
CA GLU A 16 -4.92 8.32 3.24
C GLU A 16 -5.39 9.23 4.37
N THR A 17 -5.36 10.53 4.13
CA THR A 17 -5.92 11.48 5.08
C THR A 17 -7.43 11.51 4.89
N CYS A 18 -8.14 11.59 6.00
CA CYS A 18 -9.58 11.39 6.05
C CYS A 18 -10.30 12.72 5.87
N GLU A 19 -11.32 12.76 5.00
CA GLU A 19 -12.10 13.97 4.69
C GLU A 19 -12.75 14.60 5.94
N ASP A 20 -13.21 13.75 6.88
CA ASP A 20 -13.88 14.17 8.11
C ASP A 20 -12.91 14.46 9.28
N SER A 21 -11.60 14.30 9.07
CA SER A 21 -10.60 14.51 10.11
C SER A 21 -10.09 15.95 10.10
N THR A 22 -9.94 16.52 11.28
CA THR A 22 -9.24 17.80 11.49
C THR A 22 -7.82 17.62 12.02
N LYS A 23 -7.45 16.38 12.36
CA LYS A 23 -6.14 16.03 12.88
C LYS A 23 -5.77 14.58 12.60
N LEU A 24 -4.60 14.39 11.99
CA LEU A 24 -3.94 13.09 11.86
C LEU A 24 -2.71 13.03 12.77
N THR A 25 -2.61 11.99 13.58
CA THR A 25 -1.41 11.67 14.37
C THR A 25 -0.77 10.39 13.86
N ILE A 26 0.50 10.46 13.48
CA ILE A 26 1.29 9.30 13.08
C ILE A 26 2.34 9.05 14.16
N GLU A 27 2.20 7.92 14.83
CA GLU A 27 3.12 7.45 15.84
C GLU A 27 4.09 6.45 15.20
N LEU A 28 5.36 6.68 15.39
CA LEU A 28 6.45 5.79 15.02
C LEU A 28 7.12 5.33 16.30
N SER A 29 7.05 4.05 16.62
CA SER A 29 7.62 3.51 17.85
C SER A 29 8.49 2.31 17.56
N SER A 30 9.45 2.05 18.44
CA SER A 30 10.08 0.74 18.45
C SER A 30 10.30 0.26 19.87
N GLY A 31 10.05 -1.03 20.10
CA GLY A 31 10.22 -1.62 21.42
C GLY A 31 11.66 -1.45 21.89
N LYS A 32 11.85 -0.83 23.05
CA LYS A 32 13.17 -0.58 23.66
C LYS A 32 13.92 -1.89 23.91
N LYS A 33 14.70 -2.32 22.92
CA LYS A 33 15.62 -3.46 23.00
C LYS A 33 17.04 -2.94 22.88
N ARG A 34 17.96 -3.56 23.63
CA ARG A 34 19.39 -3.16 23.72
C ARG A 34 20.11 -2.95 22.38
N ASN A 35 19.60 -3.53 21.29
CA ASN A 35 20.23 -3.54 19.97
C ASN A 35 19.29 -3.06 18.85
N ASN A 36 18.20 -2.34 19.17
CA ASN A 36 17.38 -1.74 18.13
C ASN A 36 17.99 -0.40 17.70
N ALA A 37 17.88 -0.06 16.42
CA ALA A 37 18.31 1.24 15.92
C ALA A 37 17.13 2.21 15.83
N LYS A 38 17.44 3.50 15.91
CA LYS A 38 16.52 4.61 15.68
C LYS A 38 16.24 4.75 14.19
N VAL A 39 15.04 5.26 13.90
CA VAL A 39 14.57 5.57 12.56
C VAL A 39 13.97 6.98 12.55
N SER A 40 13.95 7.60 11.38
CA SER A 40 13.16 8.81 11.09
C SER A 40 11.92 8.42 10.32
N LEU A 41 10.86 9.19 10.54
CA LEU A 41 9.72 9.28 9.65
C LEU A 41 9.80 10.60 8.89
N LEU A 42 9.77 10.53 7.57
CA LEU A 42 9.65 11.67 6.68
C LEU A 42 8.25 11.63 6.08
N ALA A 43 7.63 12.79 5.93
CA ALA A 43 6.26 12.90 5.45
C ALA A 43 6.13 14.04 4.43
N SER A 44 5.45 13.78 3.31
CA SER A 44 5.13 14.78 2.29
C SER A 44 3.82 14.43 1.58
N TYR A 45 3.10 15.44 1.08
CA TYR A 45 2.00 15.25 0.13
C TYR A 45 2.50 15.21 -1.32
N GLY A 46 3.72 15.69 -1.58
CA GLY A 46 4.29 15.79 -2.94
C GLY A 46 4.92 14.49 -3.47
N GLY A 47 4.64 13.34 -2.85
CA GLY A 47 5.27 12.05 -3.15
C GLY A 47 6.24 11.58 -2.06
N PHE A 48 6.87 10.41 -2.27
CA PHE A 48 7.80 9.84 -1.29
C PHE A 48 9.04 10.73 -1.12
N PRO A 49 9.25 11.33 0.08
CA PRO A 49 10.42 12.16 0.31
C PRO A 49 11.70 11.31 0.28
N SER A 50 12.69 11.79 -0.45
CA SER A 50 14.03 11.19 -0.58
C SER A 50 14.92 11.51 0.63
N GLY A 51 14.56 12.55 1.39
CA GLY A 51 15.36 13.06 2.50
C GLY A 51 16.37 14.14 2.08
N GLU A 52 16.29 14.62 0.84
CA GLU A 52 17.10 15.74 0.36
C GLU A 52 16.31 17.06 0.45
N PRO A 53 16.59 17.93 1.44
CA PRO A 53 15.81 19.14 1.69
C PRO A 53 15.95 20.21 0.59
N ALA A 54 16.87 20.00 -0.36
CA ALA A 54 17.02 20.86 -1.53
C ALA A 54 16.15 20.42 -2.72
N ALA A 55 15.69 19.17 -2.72
CA ALA A 55 14.91 18.58 -3.80
C ALA A 55 13.44 18.38 -3.44
N ASP A 56 13.13 18.16 -2.15
CA ASP A 56 11.79 17.82 -1.69
C ASP A 56 11.39 18.66 -0.48
N ASP A 57 10.09 18.98 -0.39
CA ASP A 57 9.48 19.58 0.79
C ASP A 57 8.84 18.49 1.65
N TYR A 58 9.35 18.31 2.86
CA TYR A 58 8.91 17.26 3.77
C TYR A 58 9.10 17.65 5.24
N VAL A 59 8.30 17.02 6.09
CA VAL A 59 8.49 17.08 7.55
C VAL A 59 9.21 15.82 8.00
N GLN A 60 10.23 15.98 8.83
CA GLN A 60 10.97 14.88 9.44
C GLN A 60 10.74 14.82 10.94
N VAL A 61 10.47 13.62 11.45
CA VAL A 61 10.42 13.33 12.87
C VAL A 61 11.37 12.18 13.18
N ASP A 62 12.33 12.44 14.06
CA ASP A 62 13.31 11.45 14.50
C ASP A 62 12.88 10.78 15.80
N MET A 63 13.14 9.48 15.93
CA MET A 63 12.97 8.80 17.21
C MET A 63 13.84 9.42 18.31
N ASP A 64 13.22 9.67 19.46
CA ASP A 64 13.91 10.13 20.66
C ASP A 64 14.59 8.97 21.43
N ASP A 65 15.05 9.22 22.66
CA ASP A 65 15.68 8.22 23.52
C ASP A 65 14.71 7.17 24.10
N SER A 66 13.41 7.42 23.93
CA SER A 66 12.35 6.45 24.21
C SER A 66 12.06 5.54 23.01
N TYR A 67 12.75 5.74 21.88
CA TYR A 67 12.51 5.06 20.61
C TYR A 67 11.10 5.33 20.07
N TYR A 68 10.64 6.56 20.25
CA TYR A 68 9.34 7.04 19.85
C TYR A 68 9.50 8.34 19.08
N ALA A 69 8.68 8.50 18.05
CA ALA A 69 8.53 9.68 17.24
C ALA A 69 7.04 9.87 16.98
N GLU A 70 6.59 11.12 16.96
CA GLU A 70 5.20 11.46 16.71
C GLU A 70 5.13 12.63 15.74
N LEU A 71 4.40 12.43 14.66
CA LEU A 71 4.05 13.48 13.71
C LEU A 71 2.57 13.82 13.90
N VAL A 72 2.29 15.07 14.19
CA VAL A 72 0.93 15.61 14.30
C VAL A 72 0.69 16.55 13.13
N LEU A 73 -0.32 16.24 12.33
CA LEU A 73 -0.79 17.09 11.23
C LEU A 73 -2.14 17.67 11.62
N ASP A 74 -2.23 19.00 11.57
CA ASP A 74 -3.42 19.80 11.77
C ASP A 74 -3.38 21.01 10.84
N ASP A 75 -4.38 21.88 10.89
CA ASP A 75 -4.49 23.03 9.97
C ASP A 75 -3.39 24.11 10.14
N ASN A 76 -2.49 23.98 11.12
CA ASN A 76 -1.58 25.06 11.52
C ASN A 76 -0.08 24.71 11.35
N GLY A 77 0.24 23.58 10.73
CA GLY A 77 1.60 23.08 10.58
C GLY A 77 2.32 23.47 9.27
N HIS A 78 3.62 23.14 9.20
CA HIS A 78 4.42 23.19 7.95
C HIS A 78 3.93 22.17 6.91
N LEU A 79 3.28 21.11 7.38
CA LEU A 79 2.60 20.11 6.58
C LEU A 79 1.15 20.03 7.09
N PRO A 80 0.28 20.97 6.71
CA PRO A 80 -1.07 21.00 7.25
C PRO A 80 -1.86 19.77 6.80
N LEU A 81 -2.90 19.37 7.55
CA LEU A 81 -3.76 18.28 7.11
C LEU A 81 -4.42 18.64 5.76
N GLN A 82 -4.40 17.72 4.80
CA GLN A 82 -5.06 17.87 3.49
C GLN A 82 -6.15 16.81 3.33
N PRO A 83 -7.34 16.98 3.94
CA PRO A 83 -8.35 15.93 4.00
C PRO A 83 -8.69 15.33 2.63
N GLY A 84 -8.69 14.00 2.53
CA GLY A 84 -8.92 13.26 1.28
C GLY A 84 -7.66 13.08 0.41
N GLU A 85 -6.52 13.66 0.79
CA GLU A 85 -5.26 13.48 0.04
C GLU A 85 -4.39 12.36 0.62
N LEU A 86 -3.54 11.79 -0.22
CA LEU A 86 -2.58 10.77 0.17
C LEU A 86 -1.34 11.39 0.80
N LEU A 87 -1.01 10.97 2.02
CA LEU A 87 0.24 11.33 2.68
C LEU A 87 1.29 10.24 2.44
N TYR A 88 2.42 10.63 1.88
CA TYR A 88 3.55 9.75 1.59
C TYR A 88 4.56 9.80 2.73
N LEU A 89 4.93 8.63 3.20
CA LEU A 89 5.76 8.44 4.37
C LEU A 89 7.00 7.61 4.01
N THR A 90 8.17 8.15 4.29
CA THR A 90 9.44 7.45 4.14
C THR A 90 10.01 7.17 5.52
N VAL A 91 10.26 5.90 5.83
CA VAL A 91 10.97 5.50 7.05
C VAL A 91 12.39 5.13 6.68
N GLN A 92 13.34 5.79 7.34
CA GLN A 92 14.77 5.55 7.14
C GLN A 92 15.48 5.36 8.46
N LYS A 93 16.56 4.59 8.45
CA LYS A 93 17.37 4.36 9.64
C LYS A 93 18.33 5.53 9.87
N THR A 94 18.40 6.04 11.09
CA THR A 94 19.27 7.19 11.45
C THR A 94 20.58 6.78 12.08
N ASP A 95 20.61 5.64 12.78
CA ASP A 95 21.82 5.18 13.44
C ASP A 95 22.78 4.53 12.44
N THR A 96 23.90 5.21 12.17
CA THR A 96 24.96 4.75 11.25
C THR A 96 25.93 3.74 11.87
N ASN A 97 25.91 3.56 13.20
CA ASN A 97 26.88 2.71 13.93
C ASN A 97 26.30 1.38 14.43
N VAL A 98 25.03 1.12 14.17
CA VAL A 98 24.33 -0.09 14.62
C VAL A 98 24.14 -0.99 13.42
N THR A 99 24.78 -2.15 13.36
CA THR A 99 24.67 -3.06 12.20
C THR A 99 23.37 -3.87 12.20
N GLN A 100 22.65 -3.88 13.32
CA GLN A 100 21.38 -4.57 13.44
C GLN A 100 20.27 -3.87 12.64
N ARG A 101 19.32 -4.67 12.15
CA ARG A 101 18.07 -4.17 11.59
C ARG A 101 17.23 -3.51 12.68
N ALA A 102 16.72 -2.30 12.42
CA ALA A 102 15.73 -1.68 13.28
C ALA A 102 14.36 -2.32 13.03
N MET A 103 13.65 -2.70 14.09
CA MET A 103 12.22 -2.97 14.02
C MET A 103 11.49 -1.69 14.40
N TYR A 104 10.38 -1.38 13.75
CA TYR A 104 9.53 -0.25 14.14
C TYR A 104 8.05 -0.58 13.89
N ASP A 105 7.17 0.14 14.57
CA ASP A 105 5.73 0.11 14.43
C ASP A 105 5.26 1.51 14.05
N ILE A 106 4.49 1.63 12.98
CA ILE A 106 3.82 2.86 12.55
C ILE A 106 2.32 2.78 12.83
N LEU A 107 1.72 3.82 13.39
CA LEU A 107 0.30 3.86 13.73
C LEU A 107 -0.27 5.23 13.38
N ALA A 108 -1.22 5.26 12.44
CA ALA A 108 -2.01 6.45 12.12
C ALA A 108 -3.27 6.48 12.99
N LYS A 109 -3.59 7.66 13.53
CA LYS A 109 -4.78 7.93 14.35
C LYS A 109 -5.43 9.22 13.88
N TRP A 110 -6.72 9.15 13.59
CA TRP A 110 -7.53 10.31 13.23
C TRP A 110 -8.42 10.73 14.38
N ASP A 111 -8.76 12.01 14.43
CA ASP A 111 -9.74 12.57 15.37
C ASP A 111 -11.18 12.58 14.84
N GLY A 112 -11.36 12.40 13.52
CA GLY A 112 -12.64 12.29 12.83
C GLY A 112 -13.15 10.84 12.74
N ASN A 113 -14.36 10.67 12.21
CA ASN A 113 -14.91 9.33 11.95
C ASN A 113 -14.31 8.74 10.66
N CYS A 114 -13.03 8.40 10.71
CA CYS A 114 -12.27 7.87 9.57
C CYS A 114 -12.44 6.37 9.42
N GLY A 115 -13.64 5.91 9.76
CA GLY A 115 -13.95 4.54 10.09
C GLY A 115 -15.42 4.40 10.42
N ASP A 116 -16.28 4.61 9.43
CA ASP A 116 -17.18 3.50 9.20
C ASP A 116 -16.29 2.38 8.65
N ASP A 117 -15.84 1.52 9.57
CA ASP A 117 -15.38 0.13 9.37
C ASP A 117 -16.48 -0.68 8.68
N THR A 118 -16.93 -0.21 7.53
CA THR A 118 -17.63 -1.04 6.59
C THR A 118 -16.55 -1.93 6.00
N SER A 119 -16.38 -3.10 6.62
CA SER A 119 -16.08 -4.33 5.85
C SER A 119 -16.72 -4.11 4.50
N PRO A 120 -15.97 -4.14 3.37
CA PRO A 120 -16.53 -3.80 2.06
C PRO A 120 -17.86 -4.53 1.96
N ASP A 121 -18.92 -3.72 1.96
CA ASP A 121 -20.23 -4.11 2.45
C ASP A 121 -20.58 -5.44 1.78
N SER A 122 -20.69 -6.51 2.57
CA SER A 122 -20.93 -7.88 2.07
C SER A 122 -22.27 -8.03 1.33
N SER A 123 -22.98 -6.91 1.12
CA SER A 123 -24.31 -6.81 0.58
C SER A 123 -24.40 -6.07 -0.77
N ALA A 124 -23.38 -5.31 -1.21
CA ALA A 124 -23.41 -4.64 -2.51
C ALA A 124 -22.02 -4.50 -3.17
N GLY A 125 -21.78 -5.23 -4.27
CA GLY A 125 -20.68 -4.93 -5.22
C GLY A 125 -19.37 -5.70 -5.06
N LEU A 126 -19.27 -6.67 -4.13
CA LEU A 126 -18.12 -7.56 -4.00
C LEU A 126 -18.35 -8.87 -4.78
N PHE A 127 -17.61 -9.06 -5.87
CA PHE A 127 -17.67 -10.25 -6.71
C PHE A 127 -16.58 -11.24 -6.32
N ARG A 128 -16.93 -12.47 -5.95
CA ARG A 128 -15.90 -13.49 -5.67
C ARG A 128 -15.37 -14.06 -6.97
N LEU A 129 -14.05 -14.05 -7.15
CA LEU A 129 -13.41 -14.71 -8.28
C LEU A 129 -13.72 -16.21 -8.26
N ALA A 130 -13.93 -16.80 -9.43
CA ALA A 130 -14.35 -18.19 -9.54
C ALA A 130 -13.31 -19.18 -8.95
N SER A 131 -12.03 -18.83 -9.03
CA SER A 131 -10.92 -19.65 -8.57
C SER A 131 -9.74 -18.79 -8.09
N ALA A 132 -8.86 -19.40 -7.30
CA ALA A 132 -7.62 -18.76 -6.85
C ALA A 132 -6.62 -18.52 -8.00
N GLU A 133 -6.70 -19.34 -9.05
CA GLU A 133 -5.91 -19.24 -10.26
C GLU A 133 -6.81 -19.30 -11.49
N GLY A 134 -6.50 -18.52 -12.51
CA GLY A 134 -7.23 -18.53 -13.76
C GLY A 134 -7.39 -17.14 -14.34
N SER A 135 -8.43 -16.97 -15.15
CA SER A 135 -8.71 -15.70 -15.80
C SER A 135 -10.20 -15.44 -15.84
N GLU A 136 -10.59 -14.21 -15.52
CA GLU A 136 -11.99 -13.80 -15.45
C GLU A 136 -12.15 -12.45 -16.13
N SER A 137 -13.12 -12.38 -17.05
CA SER A 137 -13.47 -11.12 -17.71
C SER A 137 -14.30 -10.26 -16.77
N VAL A 138 -13.87 -9.02 -16.64
CA VAL A 138 -14.44 -8.01 -15.76
C VAL A 138 -14.97 -6.86 -16.60
N ARG A 139 -16.15 -6.40 -16.22
CA ARG A 139 -16.77 -5.21 -16.78
C ARG A 139 -17.00 -4.18 -15.67
N VAL A 140 -16.51 -2.97 -15.91
CA VAL A 140 -16.60 -1.82 -15.01
C VAL A 140 -17.53 -0.78 -15.63
N GLU A 141 -18.62 -0.50 -14.94
CA GLU A 141 -19.56 0.54 -15.36
C GLU A 141 -19.05 1.92 -14.91
N PRO A 142 -19.33 2.99 -15.67
CA PRO A 142 -18.99 4.37 -15.30
C PRO A 142 -19.41 4.73 -13.87
N GLY A 143 -18.48 5.30 -13.08
CA GLY A 143 -18.76 5.76 -11.72
C GLY A 143 -18.95 4.64 -10.69
N VAL A 144 -18.73 3.37 -11.06
CA VAL A 144 -18.73 2.24 -10.13
C VAL A 144 -17.29 1.80 -9.89
N ILE A 145 -16.96 1.55 -8.62
CA ILE A 145 -15.68 0.96 -8.21
C ILE A 145 -15.92 -0.52 -7.92
N PRO A 146 -15.70 -1.43 -8.89
CA PRO A 146 -15.91 -2.85 -8.69
C PRO A 146 -14.83 -3.41 -7.76
N ARG A 147 -15.27 -4.30 -6.88
CA ARG A 147 -14.41 -4.99 -5.93
C ARG A 147 -14.52 -6.49 -6.16
N TYR A 148 -13.38 -7.16 -6.22
CA TYR A 148 -13.27 -8.59 -6.43
C TYR A 148 -12.61 -9.26 -5.23
N LEU A 149 -13.20 -10.34 -4.74
CA LEU A 149 -12.66 -11.12 -3.65
C LEU A 149 -11.83 -12.27 -4.23
N TRP A 150 -10.51 -12.19 -4.02
CA TRP A 150 -9.56 -13.20 -4.41
C TRP A 150 -9.16 -14.05 -3.21
N SER A 151 -9.52 -15.33 -3.24
CA SER A 151 -9.21 -16.29 -2.19
C SER A 151 -7.91 -17.04 -2.49
N ILE A 152 -6.85 -16.74 -1.74
CA ILE A 152 -5.55 -17.40 -1.89
C ILE A 152 -5.46 -18.58 -0.90
N PRO A 153 -5.11 -19.80 -1.36
CA PRO A 153 -4.93 -20.96 -0.49
C PRO A 153 -3.85 -20.74 0.57
N ALA A 154 -4.06 -21.30 1.76
CA ALA A 154 -3.06 -21.30 2.82
C ALA A 154 -1.78 -22.02 2.37
N GLY A 155 -0.62 -21.46 2.74
CA GLY A 155 0.69 -22.01 2.39
C GLY A 155 1.24 -21.54 1.04
N THR A 156 0.47 -20.77 0.27
CA THR A 156 0.95 -20.09 -0.95
C THR A 156 2.12 -19.16 -0.63
N LYS A 157 3.25 -19.34 -1.33
CA LYS A 157 4.48 -18.55 -1.10
C LYS A 157 4.57 -17.29 -1.93
N SER A 158 3.98 -17.29 -3.11
CA SER A 158 3.91 -16.11 -3.98
C SER A 158 2.66 -16.20 -4.83
N ALA A 159 2.12 -15.04 -5.19
CA ALA A 159 0.93 -14.91 -6.00
C ALA A 159 1.07 -13.71 -6.91
N LEU A 160 0.37 -13.73 -8.03
CA LEU A 160 0.40 -12.72 -9.07
C LEU A 160 -1.02 -12.40 -9.49
N LEU A 161 -1.31 -11.12 -9.56
CA LEU A 161 -2.50 -10.55 -10.17
C LEU A 161 -2.05 -9.73 -11.38
N GLU A 162 -2.63 -10.00 -12.54
CA GLU A 162 -2.42 -9.22 -13.77
C GLU A 162 -3.76 -8.74 -14.32
N VAL A 163 -3.81 -7.53 -14.85
CA VAL A 163 -4.94 -7.05 -15.65
C VAL A 163 -4.49 -6.80 -17.07
N THR A 164 -5.20 -7.38 -18.03
CA THR A 164 -4.90 -7.19 -19.45
C THR A 164 -6.16 -6.85 -20.25
N GLY A 165 -5.96 -6.32 -21.45
CA GLY A 165 -7.07 -6.00 -22.37
C GLY A 165 -7.85 -4.75 -21.97
N LEU A 166 -7.25 -3.83 -21.21
CA LEU A 166 -7.83 -2.54 -20.86
C LEU A 166 -8.24 -1.76 -22.12
N ALA A 167 -9.49 -1.28 -22.14
CA ALA A 167 -10.00 -0.44 -23.22
C ALA A 167 -9.85 1.07 -22.92
N VAL A 168 -9.64 1.43 -21.65
CA VAL A 168 -9.40 2.79 -21.13
C VAL A 168 -8.46 2.71 -19.93
N ASP A 169 -8.00 3.87 -19.45
CA ASP A 169 -7.08 3.96 -18.31
C ASP A 169 -7.72 3.42 -17.03
N ALA A 170 -7.07 2.44 -16.40
CA ALA A 170 -7.56 1.84 -15.18
C ALA A 170 -6.47 1.25 -14.31
N ASP A 171 -6.65 1.53 -13.03
CA ASP A 171 -5.71 1.24 -11.98
C ASP A 171 -6.21 0.10 -11.12
N ILE A 172 -5.30 -0.70 -10.58
CA ILE A 172 -5.65 -1.75 -9.61
C ILE A 172 -5.06 -1.50 -8.24
N GLN A 173 -5.85 -1.82 -7.23
CA GLN A 173 -5.47 -1.78 -5.83
C GLN A 173 -5.81 -3.12 -5.18
N LEU A 174 -4.97 -3.54 -4.26
CA LEU A 174 -5.14 -4.70 -3.42
C LEU A 174 -5.30 -4.22 -1.99
N LEU A 175 -6.38 -4.64 -1.36
CA LEU A 175 -6.72 -4.38 0.02
C LEU A 175 -6.84 -5.71 0.77
N SER A 176 -6.62 -5.69 2.09
CA SER A 176 -7.10 -6.77 2.94
C SER A 176 -8.62 -6.68 3.14
N THR A 177 -9.24 -7.76 3.62
CA THR A 177 -10.70 -7.85 3.83
C THR A 177 -11.25 -6.88 4.87
N ASP A 178 -10.40 -6.33 5.73
CA ASP A 178 -10.71 -5.24 6.67
C ASP A 178 -10.57 -3.85 6.01
N GLY A 179 -10.39 -3.78 4.69
CA GLY A 179 -10.35 -2.53 3.93
C GLY A 179 -8.97 -1.85 3.93
N ARG A 180 -7.97 -2.40 4.61
CA ARG A 180 -6.64 -1.80 4.64
C ARG A 180 -5.93 -1.96 3.28
N HIS A 181 -5.42 -0.85 2.75
CA HIS A 181 -4.60 -0.87 1.55
C HIS A 181 -3.32 -1.69 1.71
N PHE A 182 -2.98 -2.45 0.68
CA PHE A 182 -1.83 -3.33 0.64
C PHE A 182 -0.86 -2.98 -0.49
N ARG A 183 -1.33 -2.88 -1.73
CA ARG A 183 -0.50 -2.58 -2.91
C ARG A 183 -1.36 -2.10 -4.08
N ASN A 184 -0.80 -1.32 -5.00
CA ASN A 184 -1.45 -0.92 -6.24
C ASN A 184 -0.51 -1.06 -7.45
N SER A 185 -1.08 -0.93 -8.64
CA SER A 185 -0.41 -0.80 -9.94
C SER A 185 -1.24 0.20 -10.76
N ILE A 186 -0.59 1.24 -11.28
CA ILE A 186 -1.23 2.44 -11.85
C ILE A 186 -0.50 2.94 -13.10
N ASN A 187 -0.39 2.06 -14.09
CA ASN A 187 0.24 2.36 -15.35
C ASN A 187 -0.64 3.31 -16.17
N LEU A 188 -0.03 4.31 -16.79
CA LEU A 188 -0.79 5.26 -17.60
C LEU A 188 -1.39 4.60 -18.85
N GLY A 189 -2.68 4.87 -19.07
CA GLY A 189 -3.41 4.47 -20.27
C GLY A 189 -3.79 2.99 -20.28
N GLN A 190 -3.71 2.35 -21.46
CA GLN A 190 -4.18 0.96 -21.65
C GLN A 190 -3.09 -0.09 -21.38
N VAL A 191 -2.09 0.25 -20.56
CA VAL A 191 -0.96 -0.64 -20.26
C VAL A 191 -1.40 -1.70 -19.24
N PRO A 192 -1.03 -2.98 -19.40
CA PRO A 192 -1.38 -4.01 -18.42
C PRO A 192 -0.93 -3.67 -17.00
N GLU A 193 -1.79 -3.96 -16.02
CA GLU A 193 -1.45 -3.77 -14.61
C GLU A 193 -0.93 -5.05 -13.97
N GLN A 194 -0.05 -4.93 -12.97
CA GLN A 194 0.50 -6.09 -12.27
C GLN A 194 0.74 -5.87 -10.77
N ILE A 195 0.23 -6.78 -9.95
CA ILE A 195 0.52 -6.86 -8.51
C ILE A 195 1.16 -8.22 -8.20
N VAL A 196 2.44 -8.20 -7.82
CA VAL A 196 3.17 -9.38 -7.33
C VAL A 196 3.14 -9.41 -5.80
N LEU A 197 2.77 -10.54 -5.23
CA LEU A 197 2.78 -10.79 -3.78
C LEU A 197 3.76 -11.91 -3.44
N ARG A 198 4.54 -11.74 -2.38
CA ARG A 198 5.45 -12.76 -1.85
C ARG A 198 5.37 -12.82 -0.34
N GLU A 199 5.24 -14.01 0.21
CA GLU A 199 5.41 -14.23 1.64
C GLU A 199 6.82 -13.79 2.05
N GLY A 200 6.93 -13.09 3.18
CA GLY A 200 8.20 -12.54 3.64
C GLY A 200 8.07 -11.81 4.97
N ASP A 201 9.10 -11.05 5.35
CA ASP A 201 9.17 -10.34 6.63
C ASP A 201 7.96 -9.39 6.85
N TYR A 202 7.29 -8.93 5.78
CA TYR A 202 6.15 -8.01 5.81
C TYR A 202 4.78 -8.64 5.48
N ILE A 203 4.77 -9.81 4.84
CA ILE A 203 3.57 -10.60 4.56
C ILE A 203 3.75 -11.97 5.19
N PRO A 204 3.30 -12.16 6.44
CA PRO A 204 3.56 -13.41 7.16
C PRO A 204 2.83 -14.61 6.54
N SER A 205 1.74 -14.37 5.81
CA SER A 205 1.01 -15.37 5.04
C SER A 205 0.21 -14.68 3.94
N LEU A 206 0.23 -15.24 2.73
CA LEU A 206 -0.66 -14.85 1.64
C LEU A 206 -2.04 -15.52 1.71
N GLY A 207 -2.14 -16.64 2.43
CA GLY A 207 -3.39 -17.39 2.52
C GLY A 207 -4.50 -16.56 3.17
N GLY A 208 -5.65 -16.49 2.53
CA GLY A 208 -6.78 -15.70 2.97
C GLY A 208 -7.54 -15.06 1.82
N ASP A 209 -8.58 -14.32 2.17
CA ASP A 209 -9.35 -13.50 1.24
C ASP A 209 -8.67 -12.12 1.10
N TRP A 210 -8.56 -11.64 -0.13
CA TRP A 210 -8.02 -10.34 -0.50
C TRP A 210 -9.00 -9.60 -1.40
N VAL A 211 -9.05 -8.29 -1.29
CA VAL A 211 -9.94 -7.46 -2.11
C VAL A 211 -9.13 -6.78 -3.19
N VAL A 212 -9.42 -7.11 -4.44
CA VAL A 212 -8.91 -6.42 -5.62
C VAL A 212 -9.92 -5.36 -6.00
N GLN A 213 -9.50 -4.12 -6.03
CA GLN A 213 -10.29 -2.99 -6.50
C GLN A 213 -9.71 -2.53 -7.83
N ALA A 214 -10.58 -2.36 -8.84
CA ALA A 214 -10.18 -1.76 -10.10
C ALA A 214 -10.88 -0.40 -10.24
N THR A 215 -10.10 0.64 -10.50
CA THR A 215 -10.59 2.02 -10.58
C THR A 215 -10.40 2.50 -12.02
N ASN A 216 -11.50 2.83 -12.69
CA ASN A 216 -11.41 3.48 -13.99
C ASN A 216 -11.11 4.97 -13.80
N VAL A 217 -9.99 5.44 -14.35
CA VAL A 217 -9.52 6.83 -14.23
C VAL A 217 -10.31 7.74 -15.17
N ASP A 218 -10.59 7.27 -16.38
CA ASP A 218 -11.25 8.03 -17.45
C ASP A 218 -12.77 8.15 -17.26
N GLY A 219 -13.34 7.40 -16.31
CA GLY A 219 -14.78 7.40 -16.01
C GLY A 219 -15.66 6.80 -17.11
N GLU A 220 -15.07 6.19 -18.14
CA GLU A 220 -15.80 5.49 -19.20
C GLU A 220 -16.19 4.06 -18.78
N GLN A 221 -16.84 3.30 -19.67
CA GLN A 221 -17.05 1.88 -19.44
C GLN A 221 -15.75 1.13 -19.79
N ASN A 222 -15.25 0.28 -18.89
CA ASN A 222 -14.08 -0.55 -19.17
C ASN A 222 -14.44 -2.04 -19.17
N GLU A 223 -13.79 -2.81 -20.02
CA GLU A 223 -13.86 -4.26 -20.02
C GLU A 223 -12.43 -4.78 -20.11
N PHE A 224 -12.04 -5.63 -19.18
CA PHE A 224 -10.68 -6.17 -19.09
C PHE A 224 -10.69 -7.58 -18.53
N THR A 225 -9.53 -8.23 -18.51
CA THR A 225 -9.38 -9.58 -17.96
C THR A 225 -8.46 -9.54 -16.75
N LEU A 226 -8.95 -10.01 -15.60
CA LEU A 226 -8.14 -10.32 -14.43
C LEU A 226 -7.52 -11.70 -14.63
N HIS A 227 -6.20 -11.81 -14.48
CA HIS A 227 -5.49 -13.08 -14.40
C HIS A 227 -4.90 -13.24 -13.00
N THR A 228 -5.12 -14.40 -12.40
CA THR A 228 -4.53 -14.77 -11.12
C THR A 228 -3.66 -16.00 -11.28
N THR A 229 -2.45 -15.94 -10.77
CA THR A 229 -1.49 -17.04 -10.79
C THR A 229 -0.93 -17.25 -9.40
N LEU A 230 -0.86 -18.50 -8.95
CA LEU A 230 -0.13 -18.85 -7.73
C LEU A 230 1.22 -19.44 -8.13
N ALA A 231 2.20 -19.27 -7.25
CA ALA A 231 3.50 -19.84 -7.52
C ALA A 231 3.50 -21.36 -7.40
N ASP A 232 4.34 -22.02 -8.20
CA ASP A 232 4.61 -23.45 -8.08
C ASP A 232 5.29 -23.79 -6.73
N GLU A 233 5.51 -25.08 -6.47
CA GLU A 233 6.18 -25.54 -5.24
C GLU A 233 7.60 -24.98 -5.06
N GLN A 234 8.23 -24.48 -6.13
CA GLN A 234 9.54 -23.85 -6.12
C GLN A 234 9.46 -22.32 -5.98
N GLY A 235 8.25 -21.75 -5.95
CA GLY A 235 8.02 -20.32 -5.80
C GLY A 235 8.04 -19.53 -7.11
N HIS A 236 8.01 -20.19 -8.27
CA HIS A 236 8.00 -19.51 -9.57
C HIS A 236 6.60 -19.04 -9.95
N LEU A 237 6.52 -17.81 -10.46
CA LEU A 237 5.31 -17.24 -11.05
C LEU A 237 5.41 -17.29 -12.57
N ILE A 238 4.32 -17.65 -13.22
CA ILE A 238 4.16 -17.57 -14.67
C ILE A 238 3.29 -16.35 -14.96
N SER A 239 3.81 -15.45 -15.79
CA SER A 239 3.14 -14.22 -16.20
C SER A 239 3.04 -14.19 -17.71
N SER A 240 1.96 -13.57 -18.20
CA SER A 240 1.79 -13.30 -19.63
C SER A 240 2.59 -12.09 -20.12
N GLN A 241 3.08 -11.27 -19.19
CA GLN A 241 3.89 -10.08 -19.39
C GLN A 241 5.27 -10.25 -18.74
N PRO A 242 6.25 -9.37 -19.03
CA PRO A 242 7.42 -9.24 -18.16
C PRO A 242 6.97 -8.97 -16.72
N ILE A 243 7.45 -9.77 -15.76
CA ILE A 243 7.10 -9.55 -14.36
C ILE A 243 7.80 -8.29 -13.87
N GLU A 244 6.99 -7.32 -13.47
CA GLU A 244 7.41 -6.07 -12.85
C GLU A 244 7.76 -6.37 -11.39
N LEU A 245 9.04 -6.69 -11.19
CA LEU A 245 9.63 -6.94 -9.87
C LEU A 245 10.03 -5.65 -9.16
N GLU A 246 10.25 -4.59 -9.93
CA GLU A 246 10.59 -3.28 -9.40
C GLU A 246 9.32 -2.64 -8.86
N ILE A 247 9.39 -2.21 -7.60
CA ILE A 247 8.40 -1.31 -7.01
C ILE A 247 8.67 0.05 -7.65
N GLU A 248 8.28 0.24 -8.90
CA GLU A 248 7.93 1.57 -9.33
C GLU A 248 6.63 1.86 -8.56
N GLY A 249 6.72 2.70 -7.53
CA GLY A 249 5.54 3.33 -6.97
C GLY A 249 4.96 4.17 -8.09
N GLN A 250 4.15 3.55 -8.94
CA GLN A 250 3.44 4.25 -9.98
C GLN A 250 2.50 5.22 -9.27
N PHE A 251 2.32 6.38 -9.87
CA PHE A 251 1.75 7.60 -9.29
C PHE A 251 0.37 7.86 -9.90
N TRP A 252 -0.60 8.30 -9.09
CA TRP A 252 -1.77 8.97 -9.63
C TRP A 252 -1.35 10.41 -9.97
N PRO A 253 -1.67 10.94 -11.16
CA PRO A 253 -1.43 12.35 -11.49
C PRO A 253 -2.06 13.33 -10.50
#